data_AF-A0A0D8Y8F3-F1
#
_entry.id   AF-A0A0D8Y8F3-F1
#
_cell.length_a   1.000
_cell.length_b   1.000
_cell.length_c   1.000
_cell.angle_alpha   90.00
_cell.angle_beta   90.00
_cell.angle_gamma   90.00
#
_symmetry.space_group_name_H-M   'P 1'
#
loop_
_entity.id
_entity.type
_entity.pdbx_description
1 polymer ?
#
loop_
_entity_poly.entity_id
_entity_poly.type
_entity_poly.pdbx_seq_one_letter_code
_entity_poly.pdbx_strand_id
1 'polypeptide(L)'
;MTWQRQMSEWMKRRNEGLVLLTKTYQMTNQVTVFVRRKLLPSIRRVRFRFSRNTMGGLTGHKGSIGIKISLYNETSIVFVDSHFVHDVVAYEKRIAQFHSNEVCCFPEDSEVKAIFWLGDLNFRVEKEPNQVMELIRSKNIHSLLDTDEQLKRAIRMKEAFVGFEEQAISFLPTYRFYVGTTEYDLKRTPSWCDRVLYKGSIISPVSYISNQEVLISDHLPVQAVFDIKIANLPITSWDILFEHLPTWYTTVPLIGRFQILNNYWTSRGSYLDWIGVYPSTIDDCTSPLRWVWIATCSEQVFENQRYIVCEFGLLQEGTYRLGYFSHYNNCLIGLSKSFKVIEQPTE
;
A
#
# COMPACT_ATOMS: atom_id res chain seq x y z
N MET A 1 -3.17 -16.29 14.93
CA MET A 1 -3.66 -14.93 14.60
C MET A 1 -2.57 -14.24 13.80
N THR A 2 -2.83 -13.79 12.57
CA THR A 2 -1.78 -13.22 11.69
C THR A 2 -1.59 -11.71 11.94
N TRP A 3 -0.39 -11.18 11.67
CA TRP A 3 -0.10 -9.73 11.72
C TRP A 3 -1.08 -8.93 10.86
N GLN A 4 -1.34 -9.42 9.65
CA GLN A 4 -2.34 -8.85 8.76
C GLN A 4 -3.73 -8.75 9.43
N ARG A 5 -4.19 -9.81 10.10
CA ARG A 5 -5.49 -9.77 10.79
C ARG A 5 -5.51 -8.73 11.90
N GLN A 6 -4.44 -8.62 12.69
CA GLN A 6 -4.35 -7.62 13.75
C GLN A 6 -4.33 -6.20 13.20
N MET A 7 -3.54 -5.95 12.15
CA MET A 7 -3.49 -4.64 11.49
C MET A 7 -4.84 -4.28 10.86
N SER A 8 -5.47 -5.21 10.13
CA SER A 8 -6.81 -5.01 9.57
C SER A 8 -7.84 -4.74 10.68
N GLU A 9 -7.85 -5.51 11.77
CA GLU A 9 -8.76 -5.29 12.91
C GLU A 9 -8.52 -3.92 13.58
N TRP A 10 -7.26 -3.55 13.80
CA TRP A 10 -6.89 -2.26 14.37
C TRP A 10 -7.36 -1.11 13.48
N MET A 11 -7.13 -1.23 12.18
CA MET A 11 -7.56 -0.26 11.17
C MET A 11 -9.09 -0.18 11.07
N LYS A 12 -9.82 -1.31 11.16
CA LYS A 12 -11.29 -1.33 11.16
C LYS A 12 -11.88 -0.61 12.38
N ARG A 13 -11.34 -0.87 13.57
CA ARG A 13 -11.89 -0.35 14.84
C ARG A 13 -11.67 1.15 15.04
N ARG A 14 -10.69 1.74 14.35
CA ARG A 14 -10.26 3.12 14.60
C ARG A 14 -10.58 4.11 13.49
N ASN A 15 -11.21 3.70 12.38
CA ASN A 15 -11.12 4.52 11.18
C ASN A 15 -12.44 4.99 10.57
N GLU A 16 -12.46 6.32 10.39
CA GLU A 16 -13.28 7.21 9.57
C GLU A 16 -13.39 6.78 8.09
N GLY A 17 -13.75 5.52 7.84
CA GLY A 17 -13.96 4.94 6.53
C GLY A 17 -12.71 4.57 5.74
N LEU A 18 -11.59 4.17 6.37
CA LEU A 18 -10.49 3.50 5.65
C LEU A 18 -10.86 2.07 5.27
N VAL A 19 -10.41 1.67 4.08
CA VAL A 19 -10.56 0.32 3.52
C VAL A 19 -9.20 -0.15 2.99
N LEU A 20 -8.96 -1.46 3.02
CA LEU A 20 -7.79 -2.03 2.38
C LEU A 20 -7.97 -1.96 0.86
N LEU A 21 -7.17 -1.12 0.20
CA LEU A 21 -7.17 -0.97 -1.26
C LEU A 21 -6.46 -2.16 -1.89
N THR A 22 -5.27 -2.47 -1.40
CA THR A 22 -4.43 -3.52 -1.95
C THR A 22 -3.38 -4.00 -0.96
N LYS A 23 -2.89 -5.21 -1.18
CA LYS A 23 -1.79 -5.82 -0.42
C LYS A 23 -0.94 -6.66 -1.37
N THR A 24 0.35 -6.72 -1.12
CA THR A 24 1.27 -7.57 -1.89
C THR A 24 2.45 -7.99 -1.03
N TYR A 25 3.17 -9.00 -1.50
CA TYR A 25 4.30 -9.60 -0.78
C TYR A 25 5.44 -9.96 -1.73
N GLN A 26 6.65 -9.89 -1.21
CA GLN A 26 7.84 -10.48 -1.82
C GLN A 26 8.58 -11.26 -0.73
N MET A 27 8.42 -12.59 -0.74
CA MET A 27 8.84 -13.46 0.35
C MET A 27 8.26 -12.98 1.70
N THR A 28 9.11 -12.49 2.60
CA THR A 28 8.74 -12.01 3.93
C THR A 28 8.39 -10.53 3.99
N ASN A 29 8.70 -9.75 2.95
CA ASN A 29 8.38 -8.33 2.90
C ASN A 29 6.92 -8.17 2.43
N GLN A 30 6.13 -7.38 3.16
CA GLN A 30 4.71 -7.19 2.89
C GLN A 30 4.40 -5.69 2.86
N VAL A 31 3.70 -5.25 1.81
CA VAL A 31 3.18 -3.89 1.72
C VAL A 31 1.65 -3.96 1.68
N THR A 32 1.03 -3.09 2.48
CA THR A 32 -0.43 -3.00 2.63
C THR A 32 -0.83 -1.54 2.51
N VAL A 33 -1.76 -1.24 1.60
CA VAL A 33 -2.21 0.15 1.35
C VAL A 33 -3.68 0.29 1.73
N PHE A 34 -3.94 1.21 2.65
CA PHE A 34 -5.28 1.60 3.03
C PHE A 34 -5.64 2.95 2.41
N VAL A 35 -6.90 3.12 2.02
CA VAL A 35 -7.42 4.38 1.46
C VAL A 35 -8.78 4.71 2.04
N ARG A 36 -9.11 6.00 2.14
CA ARG A 36 -10.46 6.42 2.55
C ARG A 36 -11.43 5.97 1.46
N ARG A 37 -12.51 5.29 1.82
CA ARG A 37 -13.52 4.74 0.89
C ARG A 37 -14.03 5.79 -0.11
N LYS A 38 -14.18 7.04 0.32
CA LYS A 38 -14.61 8.16 -0.55
C LYS A 38 -13.65 8.47 -1.71
N LEU A 39 -12.39 8.04 -1.62
CA LEU A 39 -11.37 8.23 -2.66
C LEU A 39 -11.27 7.05 -3.63
N LEU A 40 -11.95 5.92 -3.36
CA LEU A 40 -11.94 4.78 -4.29
C LEU A 40 -12.34 5.16 -5.73
N PRO A 41 -13.38 5.99 -5.98
CA PRO A 41 -13.73 6.37 -7.34
C PRO A 41 -12.64 7.18 -8.08
N SER A 42 -11.69 7.77 -7.35
CA SER A 42 -10.59 8.52 -7.93
C SER A 42 -9.42 7.65 -8.36
N ILE A 43 -9.35 6.40 -7.87
CA ILE A 43 -8.29 5.46 -8.22
C ILE A 43 -8.63 4.81 -9.55
N ARG A 44 -7.77 5.06 -10.54
CA ARG A 44 -7.89 4.51 -11.88
C ARG A 44 -7.26 3.12 -11.97
N ARG A 45 -6.10 2.94 -11.33
CA ARG A 45 -5.31 1.71 -11.47
C ARG A 45 -4.31 1.53 -10.34
N VAL A 46 -4.07 0.27 -9.97
CA VAL A 46 -2.97 -0.15 -9.10
C VAL A 46 -2.02 -1.05 -9.88
N ARG A 47 -0.71 -0.76 -9.88
CA ARG A 47 0.31 -1.62 -10.50
C ARG A 47 1.39 -1.98 -9.49
N PHE A 48 1.92 -3.19 -9.63
CA PHE A 48 3.04 -3.67 -8.84
C PHE A 48 4.28 -3.85 -9.69
N ARG A 49 5.45 -3.63 -9.09
CA ARG A 49 6.76 -4.03 -9.60
C ARG A 49 7.57 -4.66 -8.50
N PHE A 50 8.42 -5.60 -8.89
CA PHE A 50 9.25 -6.35 -7.98
C PHE A 50 10.68 -6.34 -8.50
N SER A 51 11.62 -6.09 -7.61
CA SER A 51 13.04 -6.30 -7.86
C SER A 51 13.59 -7.23 -6.79
N ARG A 52 14.33 -8.25 -7.21
CA ARG A 52 14.85 -9.31 -6.36
C ARG A 52 16.37 -9.27 -6.42
N ASN A 53 17.01 -9.17 -5.26
CA ASN A 53 18.47 -9.05 -5.18
C ASN A 53 19.14 -10.24 -4.46
N THR A 54 18.40 -11.31 -4.15
CA THR A 54 18.97 -12.51 -3.50
C THR A 54 19.17 -13.61 -4.54
N MET A 55 20.33 -14.30 -4.47
CA MET A 55 20.71 -15.38 -5.41
C MET A 55 20.58 -14.98 -6.89
N GLY A 56 21.11 -13.82 -7.28
CA GLY A 56 21.02 -13.34 -8.66
C GLY A 56 19.60 -13.05 -9.16
N GLY A 57 18.65 -12.84 -8.24
CA GLY A 57 17.24 -12.56 -8.56
C GLY A 57 16.30 -13.76 -8.41
N LEU A 58 16.82 -14.94 -8.08
CA LEU A 58 16.02 -16.16 -7.90
C LEU A 58 15.10 -16.09 -6.67
N THR A 59 15.51 -15.38 -5.61
CA THR A 59 14.70 -15.25 -4.39
C THR A 59 14.53 -13.78 -3.96
N GLY A 60 13.47 -13.52 -3.19
CA GLY A 60 13.00 -12.15 -2.88
C GLY A 60 13.22 -11.67 -1.45
N HIS A 61 14.01 -12.35 -0.62
CA HIS A 61 14.24 -11.95 0.78
C HIS A 61 14.90 -10.57 0.92
N LYS A 62 15.69 -10.17 -0.08
CA LYS A 62 16.22 -8.83 -0.28
C LYS A 62 15.80 -8.31 -1.64
N GLY A 63 15.42 -7.04 -1.69
CA GLY A 63 14.90 -6.39 -2.89
C GLY A 63 13.82 -5.38 -2.57
N SER A 64 13.01 -5.05 -3.59
CA SER A 64 12.01 -4.00 -3.50
C SER A 64 10.65 -4.39 -4.07
N ILE A 65 9.61 -3.84 -3.46
CA ILE A 65 8.22 -3.88 -3.93
C ILE A 65 7.83 -2.44 -4.27
N GLY A 66 7.53 -2.17 -5.53
CA GLY A 66 6.94 -0.92 -5.98
C GLY A 66 5.43 -1.05 -6.14
N ILE A 67 4.65 -0.18 -5.52
CA ILE A 67 3.21 -0.04 -5.72
C ILE A 67 2.94 1.32 -6.32
N LYS A 68 2.40 1.36 -7.53
CA LYS A 68 1.91 2.58 -8.16
C LYS A 68 0.40 2.65 -8.12
N ILE A 69 -0.12 3.76 -7.63
CA ILE A 69 -1.53 4.11 -7.61
C ILE A 69 -1.72 5.25 -8.60
N SER A 70 -2.37 4.96 -9.72
CA SER A 70 -2.72 5.95 -10.74
C SER A 70 -4.12 6.47 -10.48
N LEU A 71 -4.27 7.78 -10.53
CA LEU A 71 -5.54 8.48 -10.41
C LEU A 71 -6.07 8.84 -11.80
N TYR A 72 -7.34 9.25 -11.89
CA TYR A 72 -7.96 9.66 -13.16
C TYR A 72 -7.46 11.00 -13.70
N ASN A 73 -6.87 11.86 -12.87
CA ASN A 73 -6.33 13.17 -13.25
C ASN A 73 -4.85 13.10 -13.72
N GLU A 74 -4.43 11.96 -14.28
CA GLU A 74 -3.06 11.74 -14.79
C GLU A 74 -1.95 11.95 -13.75
N THR A 75 -2.29 11.77 -12.47
CA THR A 75 -1.35 11.77 -11.35
C THR A 75 -1.18 10.35 -10.84
N SER A 76 0.06 9.90 -10.73
CA SER A 76 0.43 8.64 -10.11
C SER A 76 1.30 8.87 -8.88
N ILE A 77 0.99 8.12 -7.81
CA ILE A 77 1.74 8.08 -6.56
C ILE A 77 2.39 6.69 -6.43
N VAL A 78 3.67 6.64 -6.09
CA VAL A 78 4.43 5.40 -5.97
C VAL A 78 4.94 5.22 -4.55
N PHE A 79 4.78 4.02 -4.02
CA PHE A 79 5.40 3.57 -2.77
C PHE A 79 6.38 2.45 -3.11
N VAL A 80 7.63 2.58 -2.70
CA VAL A 80 8.66 1.56 -2.82
C VAL A 80 9.04 1.12 -1.42
N ASP A 81 8.80 -0.15 -1.10
CA ASP A 81 9.33 -0.79 0.10
C ASP A 81 10.59 -1.59 -0.27
N SER A 82 11.64 -1.46 0.53
CA SER A 82 12.92 -2.11 0.31
C SER A 82 13.45 -2.79 1.56
N HIS A 83 14.04 -3.96 1.35
CA HIS A 83 14.87 -4.63 2.35
C HIS A 83 16.24 -4.91 1.72
N PHE A 84 17.21 -4.07 2.03
CA PHE A 84 18.56 -4.16 1.48
C PHE A 84 19.46 -5.11 2.26
N VAL A 85 20.58 -5.48 1.66
CA VAL A 85 21.56 -6.37 2.28
C VAL A 85 22.11 -5.76 3.57
N HIS A 86 22.18 -6.60 4.59
CA HIS A 86 22.69 -6.24 5.91
C HIS A 86 24.22 -6.19 5.90
N ASP A 87 24.79 -5.84 7.07
CA ASP A 87 26.23 -5.69 7.35
C ASP A 87 26.81 -4.30 7.05
N VAL A 88 27.69 -3.80 7.93
CA VAL A 88 28.34 -2.50 7.79
C VAL A 88 29.24 -2.45 6.55
N VAL A 89 29.94 -3.54 6.21
CA VAL A 89 30.88 -3.57 5.07
C VAL A 89 30.20 -3.67 3.71
N ALA A 90 28.88 -3.88 3.67
CA ALA A 90 28.11 -4.10 2.45
C ALA A 90 27.64 -2.79 1.77
N TYR A 91 28.33 -1.67 2.00
CA TYR A 91 28.00 -0.34 1.45
C TYR A 91 27.79 -0.38 -0.07
N GLU A 92 28.79 -0.82 -0.84
CA GLU A 92 28.73 -0.91 -2.31
C GLU A 92 27.60 -1.80 -2.80
N LYS A 93 27.30 -2.89 -2.07
CA LYS A 93 26.19 -3.77 -2.41
C LYS A 93 24.83 -3.08 -2.23
N ARG A 94 24.67 -2.22 -1.21
CA ARG A 94 23.46 -1.42 -1.03
C ARG A 94 23.31 -0.36 -2.13
N ILE A 95 24.39 0.27 -2.56
CA ILE A 95 24.39 1.20 -3.71
C ILE A 95 23.94 0.47 -4.99
N ALA A 96 24.53 -0.69 -5.28
CA ALA A 96 24.12 -1.51 -6.43
C ALA A 96 22.65 -1.96 -6.34
N GLN A 97 22.18 -2.34 -5.14
CA GLN A 97 20.77 -2.68 -4.90
C GLN A 97 19.85 -1.48 -5.16
N PHE A 98 20.19 -0.29 -4.66
CA PHE A 98 19.44 0.94 -4.94
C PHE A 98 19.22 1.10 -6.45
N HIS A 99 20.29 1.10 -7.25
CA HIS A 99 20.20 1.27 -8.71
C HIS A 99 19.36 0.19 -9.39
N SER A 100 19.56 -1.08 -9.04
CA SER A 100 18.76 -2.19 -9.61
C SER A 100 17.28 -2.07 -9.27
N ASN A 101 16.96 -1.45 -8.12
CA ASN A 101 15.61 -1.34 -7.59
C ASN A 101 14.87 -0.08 -8.06
N GLU A 102 15.54 0.86 -8.74
CA GLU A 102 14.91 2.07 -9.29
C GLU A 102 13.78 1.74 -10.28
N VAL A 103 13.79 0.54 -10.89
CA VAL A 103 12.68 0.07 -11.73
C VAL A 103 11.33 0.05 -11.00
N CYS A 104 11.34 -0.12 -9.67
CA CYS A 104 10.16 -0.08 -8.81
C CYS A 104 9.57 1.33 -8.63
N CYS A 105 10.31 2.38 -9.02
CA CYS A 105 9.84 3.76 -9.03
C CYS A 105 9.00 4.11 -10.27
N PHE A 106 8.92 3.22 -11.26
CA PHE A 106 8.26 3.50 -12.55
C PHE A 106 8.85 4.73 -13.29
N PRO A 107 10.18 4.79 -13.49
CA PRO A 107 10.86 5.98 -14.00
C PRO A 107 10.44 6.39 -15.41
N GLU A 108 9.90 5.47 -16.21
CA GLU A 108 9.42 5.76 -17.55
C GLU A 108 8.03 6.42 -17.59
N ASP A 109 7.31 6.44 -16.46
CA ASP A 109 5.94 6.92 -16.41
C ASP A 109 5.87 8.39 -16.00
N SER A 110 5.64 9.25 -16.99
CA SER A 110 5.55 10.70 -16.79
C SER A 110 4.40 11.16 -15.87
N GLU A 111 3.41 10.30 -15.59
CA GLU A 111 2.34 10.60 -14.64
C GLU A 111 2.82 10.48 -13.18
N VAL A 112 3.96 9.85 -12.91
CA VAL A 112 4.49 9.72 -11.55
C VAL A 112 4.93 11.08 -11.04
N LYS A 113 4.19 11.63 -10.08
CA LYS A 113 4.45 12.95 -9.49
C LYS A 113 4.95 12.89 -8.05
N ALA A 114 4.74 11.76 -7.37
CA ALA A 114 5.18 11.54 -6.00
C ALA A 114 5.68 10.10 -5.83
N ILE A 115 6.88 9.96 -5.29
CA ILE A 115 7.50 8.68 -4.96
C ILE A 115 7.89 8.71 -3.48
N PHE A 116 7.51 7.70 -2.74
CA PHE A 116 7.95 7.45 -1.37
C PHE A 116 8.75 6.15 -1.36
N TRP A 117 10.00 6.21 -0.92
CA TRP A 117 10.87 5.05 -0.81
C TRP A 117 11.18 4.80 0.66
N LEU A 118 10.76 3.65 1.18
CA LEU A 118 10.87 3.29 2.57
C LEU A 118 11.35 1.85 2.79
N GLY A 119 11.64 1.52 4.04
CA GLY A 119 11.91 0.15 4.48
C GLY A 119 13.21 0.03 5.28
N ASP A 120 13.65 -1.21 5.49
CA ASP A 120 14.96 -1.51 6.07
C ASP A 120 16.04 -1.41 4.98
N LEU A 121 16.53 -0.18 4.79
CA LEU A 121 17.58 0.13 3.83
C LEU A 121 18.95 -0.35 4.33
N ASN A 122 19.06 -0.74 5.59
CA ASN A 122 20.23 -1.37 6.19
C ASN A 122 21.54 -0.57 6.10
N PHE A 123 21.49 0.73 5.80
CA PHE A 123 22.65 1.62 5.94
C PHE A 123 23.01 1.80 7.41
N ARG A 124 24.31 1.85 7.70
CA ARG A 124 24.87 1.74 9.05
C ARG A 124 25.62 3.00 9.46
N VAL A 125 25.82 3.13 10.76
CA VAL A 125 26.79 4.07 11.33
C VAL A 125 28.15 3.38 11.40
N GLU A 126 29.18 3.98 10.82
CA GLU A 126 30.55 3.46 10.76
C GLU A 126 31.39 3.91 11.97
N LYS A 127 30.92 3.55 13.17
CA LYS A 127 31.59 3.90 14.43
C LYS A 127 31.48 2.77 15.45
N GLU A 128 32.38 2.75 16.43
CA GLU A 128 32.36 1.73 17.47
C GLU A 128 31.10 1.85 18.36
N PRO A 129 30.44 0.73 18.74
CA PRO A 129 29.19 0.76 19.49
C PRO A 129 29.25 1.61 20.77
N ASN A 130 30.35 1.51 21.53
CA ASN A 130 30.52 2.25 22.78
C ASN A 130 30.62 3.77 22.57
N GLN A 131 31.27 4.20 21.49
CA GLN A 131 31.36 5.63 21.15
C GLN A 131 30.00 6.19 20.71
N VAL A 132 29.22 5.38 19.98
CA VAL A 132 27.83 5.73 19.63
C VAL A 132 26.97 5.86 20.88
N MET A 133 27.11 4.96 21.85
CA MET A 133 26.40 5.05 23.13
C MET A 133 26.77 6.29 23.94
N GLU A 134 28.04 6.70 23.94
CA GLU A 134 28.46 7.96 24.57
C GLU A 134 27.81 9.19 23.92
N LEU A 135 27.71 9.20 22.59
CA LEU A 135 27.01 10.26 21.85
C LEU A 135 25.50 10.28 22.12
N ILE A 136 24.88 9.11 22.30
CA ILE A 136 23.47 9.01 22.73
C ILE A 136 23.30 9.62 24.12
N ARG A 137 24.14 9.25 25.09
CA ARG A 137 24.07 9.76 26.47
C ARG A 137 24.32 11.28 26.54
N SER A 138 25.23 11.79 25.73
CA SER A 138 25.53 13.23 25.65
C SER A 138 24.56 14.01 24.74
N LYS A 139 23.53 13.35 24.17
CA LYS A 139 22.54 13.95 23.27
C LYS A 139 23.15 14.59 22.01
N ASN A 140 24.31 14.10 21.57
CA ASN A 140 25.02 14.57 20.38
C ASN A 140 25.01 13.55 19.23
N ILE A 141 24.21 12.48 19.34
CA ILE A 141 24.18 11.38 18.37
C ILE A 141 23.87 11.80 16.92
N HIS A 142 23.08 12.87 16.75
CA HIS A 142 22.68 13.36 15.43
C HIS A 142 23.86 13.91 14.62
N SER A 143 24.98 14.28 15.26
CA SER A 143 26.19 14.68 14.53
C SER A 143 26.71 13.57 13.61
N LEU A 144 26.43 12.30 13.95
CA LEU A 144 26.84 11.15 13.13
C LEU A 144 26.12 11.09 11.78
N LEU A 145 24.95 11.70 11.64
CA LEU A 145 24.23 11.76 10.35
C LEU A 145 25.07 12.49 9.29
N ASP A 146 25.83 13.50 9.69
CA ASP A 146 26.66 14.28 8.77
C ASP A 146 28.05 13.69 8.56
N THR A 147 28.54 12.83 9.46
CA THR A 147 29.92 12.32 9.44
C THR A 147 30.02 10.84 9.12
N ASP A 148 29.35 9.98 9.89
CA ASP A 148 29.61 8.53 9.96
C ASP A 148 28.44 7.66 9.48
N GLU A 149 27.29 8.24 9.12
CA GLU A 149 26.12 7.50 8.64
C GLU A 149 26.13 7.31 7.11
N GLN A 150 26.05 6.05 6.69
CA GLN A 150 26.27 5.66 5.30
C GLN A 150 25.20 6.17 4.32
N LEU A 151 23.91 6.20 4.68
CA LEU A 151 22.89 6.68 3.74
C LEU A 151 23.05 8.18 3.47
N LYS A 152 23.26 8.98 4.52
CA LYS A 152 23.54 10.41 4.35
C LYS A 152 24.81 10.64 3.53
N ARG A 153 25.86 9.84 3.72
CA ARG A 153 27.04 9.87 2.84
C ARG A 153 26.68 9.58 1.38
N ALA A 154 25.96 8.48 1.11
CA ALA A 154 25.58 8.08 -0.24
C ALA A 154 24.77 9.17 -0.97
N ILE A 155 23.88 9.87 -0.26
CA ILE A 155 23.11 11.01 -0.80
C ILE A 155 24.04 12.19 -1.10
N ARG A 156 24.90 12.59 -0.15
CA ARG A 156 25.84 13.72 -0.33
C ARG A 156 26.81 13.48 -1.48
N MET A 157 27.32 12.26 -1.61
CA MET A 157 28.25 11.83 -2.66
C MET A 157 27.54 11.53 -3.98
N LYS A 158 26.20 11.61 -4.03
CA LYS A 158 25.35 11.31 -5.20
C LYS A 158 25.51 9.88 -5.73
N GLU A 159 25.80 8.94 -4.84
CA GLU A 159 25.93 7.50 -5.15
C GLU A 159 24.58 6.79 -5.10
N ALA A 160 23.65 7.25 -4.25
CA ALA A 160 22.30 6.71 -4.19
C ALA A 160 21.27 7.79 -3.86
N PHE A 161 20.00 7.51 -4.16
CA PHE A 161 18.85 8.37 -3.85
C PHE A 161 18.96 9.80 -4.42
N VAL A 162 19.56 9.94 -5.61
CA VAL A 162 19.72 11.25 -6.26
C VAL A 162 18.34 11.89 -6.58
N GLY A 163 18.15 13.10 -6.06
CA GLY A 163 16.91 13.86 -6.18
C GLY A 163 15.78 13.38 -5.25
N PHE A 164 16.05 12.44 -4.35
CA PHE A 164 15.21 12.19 -3.19
C PHE A 164 15.60 13.13 -2.05
N GLU A 165 14.62 13.41 -1.21
CA GLU A 165 14.74 14.14 0.04
C GLU A 165 14.38 13.24 1.22
N GLU A 166 14.85 13.61 2.40
CA GLU A 166 14.52 12.94 3.65
C GLU A 166 14.28 13.98 4.74
N GLN A 167 13.19 13.84 5.48
CA GLN A 167 12.88 14.72 6.61
C GLN A 167 14.01 14.66 7.64
N ALA A 168 14.23 15.77 8.37
CA ALA A 168 15.21 15.81 9.43
C ALA A 168 14.93 14.71 10.47
N ILE A 169 15.95 13.92 10.80
CA ILE A 169 15.84 12.84 11.77
C ILE A 169 16.04 13.44 13.16
N SER A 170 14.99 13.41 13.99
CA SER A 170 15.01 13.85 15.39
C SER A 170 14.93 12.70 16.39
N PHE A 171 14.88 11.46 15.91
CA PHE A 171 14.81 10.24 16.73
C PHE A 171 16.15 9.50 16.77
N LEU A 172 16.36 8.72 17.84
CA LEU A 172 17.54 7.88 18.04
C LEU A 172 17.61 6.71 17.04
N PRO A 173 18.78 6.07 16.85
CA PRO A 173 18.91 4.89 15.99
C PRO A 173 17.85 3.82 16.26
N THR A 174 17.26 3.26 15.21
CA THR A 174 16.11 2.33 15.29
C THR A 174 16.52 0.86 15.37
N TYR A 175 17.81 0.58 15.27
CA TYR A 175 18.41 -0.74 15.33
C TYR A 175 19.75 -0.66 16.09
N ARG A 176 20.19 -1.65 16.86
CA ARG A 176 19.55 -2.92 17.22
C ARG A 176 19.19 -2.93 18.70
N PHE A 177 18.00 -3.39 19.05
CA PHE A 177 17.55 -3.50 20.44
C PHE A 177 17.50 -4.95 20.94
N TYR A 178 17.60 -5.15 22.26
CA TYR A 178 17.10 -6.38 22.86
C TYR A 178 15.58 -6.41 22.77
N VAL A 179 15.02 -7.45 22.15
CA VAL A 179 13.57 -7.61 21.96
C VAL A 179 12.84 -7.47 23.30
N GLY A 180 11.78 -6.67 23.32
CA GLY A 180 10.99 -6.36 24.51
C GLY A 180 11.51 -5.18 25.33
N THR A 181 12.59 -4.51 24.89
CA THR A 181 13.23 -3.41 25.63
C THR A 181 13.60 -2.25 24.71
N THR A 182 13.97 -1.11 25.30
CA THR A 182 14.60 0.03 24.60
C THR A 182 16.13 0.07 24.82
N GLU A 183 16.74 -1.05 25.23
CA GLU A 183 18.19 -1.18 25.42
C GLU A 183 18.86 -1.67 24.13
N TYR A 184 19.94 -1.01 23.72
CA TYR A 184 20.69 -1.38 22.52
C TYR A 184 21.52 -2.66 22.73
N ASP A 185 21.40 -3.63 21.83
CA ASP A 185 22.28 -4.80 21.74
C ASP A 185 23.58 -4.43 21.03
N LEU A 186 24.61 -4.10 21.81
CA LEU A 186 25.90 -3.60 21.31
C LEU A 186 26.75 -4.63 20.55
N LYS A 187 26.22 -5.83 20.29
CA LYS A 187 26.77 -6.75 19.26
C LYS A 187 26.78 -6.12 17.86
N ARG A 188 26.00 -5.05 17.66
CA ARG A 188 26.00 -4.21 16.47
C ARG A 188 25.99 -2.74 16.90
N THR A 189 26.63 -1.89 16.10
CA THR A 189 26.57 -0.44 16.29
C THR A 189 25.13 0.06 16.10
N PRO A 190 24.57 0.83 17.05
CA PRO A 190 23.26 1.46 16.85
C PRO A 190 23.22 2.28 15.56
N SER A 191 22.25 2.00 14.68
CA SER A 191 22.12 2.57 13.33
C SER A 191 20.68 2.92 12.96
N TRP A 192 20.49 3.90 12.07
CA TRP A 192 19.20 4.23 11.45
C TRP A 192 19.01 3.39 10.18
N CYS A 193 18.68 2.11 10.35
CA CYS A 193 18.45 1.18 9.25
C CYS A 193 17.13 1.44 8.52
N ASP A 194 16.11 1.89 9.28
CA ASP A 194 14.72 2.03 8.83
C ASP A 194 14.44 3.47 8.40
N ARG A 195 14.21 3.70 7.10
CA ARG A 195 14.22 5.06 6.51
C ARG A 195 13.00 5.32 5.64
N VAL A 196 12.64 6.60 5.48
CA VAL A 196 11.58 7.05 4.57
C VAL A 196 12.06 8.29 3.82
N LEU A 197 12.31 8.12 2.53
CA LEU A 197 12.69 9.15 1.59
C LEU A 197 11.53 9.44 0.63
N TYR A 198 11.54 10.63 0.04
CA TYR A 198 10.50 11.03 -0.91
C TYR A 198 11.08 11.83 -2.08
N LYS A 199 10.40 11.81 -3.22
CA LYS A 199 10.75 12.57 -4.42
C LYS A 199 9.48 13.01 -5.13
N GLY A 200 9.34 14.31 -5.37
CA GLY A 200 8.19 14.86 -6.09
C GLY A 200 7.82 16.26 -5.63
N SER A 201 7.41 17.11 -6.56
CA SER A 201 7.11 18.53 -6.31
C SER A 201 5.78 18.78 -5.60
N ILE A 202 4.92 17.76 -5.50
CA ILE A 202 3.59 17.87 -4.89
C ILE A 202 3.56 17.40 -3.43
N ILE A 203 4.72 17.06 -2.86
CA ILE A 203 4.87 16.49 -1.53
C ILE A 203 5.27 17.58 -0.54
N SER A 204 4.62 17.62 0.62
CA SER A 204 5.01 18.47 1.74
C SER A 204 5.19 17.61 2.99
N PRO A 205 6.42 17.51 3.54
CA PRO A 205 6.68 16.75 4.77
C PRO A 205 5.95 17.34 5.99
N VAL A 206 5.40 16.48 6.85
CA VAL A 206 4.65 16.88 8.06
C VAL A 206 5.33 16.38 9.33
N SER A 207 5.67 15.10 9.40
CA SER A 207 6.31 14.52 10.58
C SER A 207 7.16 13.30 10.25
N TYR A 208 8.24 13.09 11.01
CA TYR A 208 9.10 11.92 10.92
C TYR A 208 9.50 11.41 12.32
N ILE A 209 9.00 10.24 12.72
CA ILE A 209 9.19 9.73 14.09
C ILE A 209 9.48 8.23 14.11
N SER A 210 10.05 7.75 15.20
CA SER A 210 10.08 6.33 15.55
C SER A 210 9.16 6.06 16.75
N ASN A 211 8.57 4.86 16.79
CA ASN A 211 7.66 4.46 17.85
C ASN A 211 8.39 3.53 18.85
N GLN A 212 8.67 4.06 20.04
CA GLN A 212 9.33 3.33 21.13
C GLN A 212 8.37 2.50 22.00
N GLU A 213 7.06 2.56 21.77
CA GLU A 213 6.07 1.76 22.52
C GLU A 213 5.90 0.34 21.94
N VAL A 214 6.37 0.11 20.71
CA VAL A 214 6.25 -1.18 20.02
C VAL A 214 7.59 -1.91 20.06
N LEU A 215 7.74 -2.82 21.03
CA LEU A 215 9.01 -3.48 21.35
C LEU A 215 9.08 -4.96 20.93
N ILE A 216 8.23 -5.39 20.00
CA ILE A 216 8.12 -6.80 19.59
C ILE A 216 9.24 -7.27 18.62
N SER A 217 10.14 -6.37 18.25
CA SER A 217 11.26 -6.59 17.31
C SER A 217 12.52 -5.94 17.87
N ASP A 218 13.68 -6.31 17.32
CA ASP A 218 14.95 -5.61 17.54
C ASP A 218 15.08 -4.33 16.70
N HIS A 219 14.06 -4.02 15.88
CA HIS A 219 13.85 -2.74 15.21
C HIS A 219 12.64 -2.00 15.82
N LEU A 220 12.72 -0.66 15.83
CA LEU A 220 11.58 0.19 16.18
C LEU A 220 10.82 0.63 14.91
N PRO A 221 9.47 0.63 14.91
CA PRO A 221 8.71 1.14 13.77
C PRO A 221 9.02 2.61 13.49
N VAL A 222 9.12 2.96 12.21
CA VAL A 222 9.31 4.32 11.72
C VAL A 222 8.05 4.80 11.00
N GLN A 223 7.64 6.03 11.28
CA GLN A 223 6.46 6.66 10.69
C GLN A 223 6.83 8.00 10.05
N ALA A 224 6.36 8.22 8.83
CA ALA A 224 6.40 9.51 8.17
C ALA A 224 5.00 9.92 7.71
N VAL A 225 4.69 11.21 7.84
CA VAL A 225 3.42 11.80 7.40
C VAL A 225 3.74 12.91 6.41
N PHE A 226 2.96 12.95 5.33
CA PHE A 226 3.10 13.90 4.24
C PHE A 226 1.74 14.42 3.82
N ASP A 227 1.69 15.70 3.47
CA ASP A 227 0.62 16.28 2.69
C ASP A 227 0.96 16.17 1.20
N ILE A 228 -0.03 15.80 0.38
CA ILE A 228 0.13 15.67 -1.06
C ILE A 228 -0.90 16.58 -1.75
N LYS A 229 -0.44 17.54 -2.53
CA LYS A 229 -1.31 18.45 -3.27
C LYS A 229 -1.75 17.81 -4.58
N ILE A 230 -3.00 17.39 -4.65
CA ILE A 230 -3.60 16.82 -5.87
C ILE A 230 -4.64 17.80 -6.43
N ALA A 231 -4.39 18.34 -7.62
CA ALA A 231 -5.32 19.23 -8.31
C ALA A 231 -6.35 18.45 -9.12
N ASN A 232 -7.56 18.99 -9.26
CA ASN A 232 -8.57 18.52 -10.23
C ASN A 232 -8.93 17.03 -10.12
N LEU A 233 -9.18 16.52 -8.91
CA LEU A 233 -9.73 15.17 -8.76
C LEU A 233 -11.17 15.14 -9.31
N PRO A 234 -11.47 14.32 -10.33
CA PRO A 234 -12.80 14.27 -10.91
C PRO A 234 -13.82 13.81 -9.84
N ILE A 235 -14.97 14.47 -9.84
CA ILE A 235 -16.10 14.14 -8.98
C ILE A 235 -16.70 12.84 -9.52
N THR A 236 -16.45 11.73 -8.82
CA THR A 236 -17.16 10.44 -8.96
C THR A 236 -17.33 9.93 -10.41
N SER A 237 -16.32 9.22 -10.93
CA SER A 237 -16.44 8.52 -12.21
C SER A 237 -16.15 7.04 -12.04
N TRP A 238 -17.16 6.26 -11.66
CA TRP A 238 -17.09 4.82 -11.83
C TRP A 238 -17.25 4.47 -13.31
N ASP A 239 -16.46 3.53 -13.79
CA ASP A 239 -16.63 2.94 -15.13
C ASP A 239 -17.79 1.93 -15.15
N ILE A 240 -18.31 1.57 -13.97
CA ILE A 240 -19.42 0.63 -13.79
C ILE A 240 -20.51 1.26 -12.93
N LEU A 241 -21.73 1.28 -13.46
CA LEU A 241 -22.91 1.80 -12.77
C LEU A 241 -23.83 0.65 -12.35
N PHE A 242 -23.86 0.34 -11.07
CA PHE A 242 -24.83 -0.60 -10.50
C PHE A 242 -26.20 0.04 -10.37
N GLU A 243 -27.24 -0.73 -10.67
CA GLU A 243 -28.59 -0.35 -10.27
C GLU A 243 -28.74 -0.34 -8.75
N HIS A 244 -29.72 0.43 -8.27
CA HIS A 244 -30.08 0.41 -6.86
C HIS A 244 -30.79 -0.89 -6.51
N LEU A 245 -30.17 -1.69 -5.63
CA LEU A 245 -30.80 -2.90 -5.10
C LEU A 245 -31.75 -2.53 -3.95
N PRO A 246 -32.99 -3.04 -3.96
CA PRO A 246 -33.91 -2.91 -2.83
C PRO A 246 -33.46 -3.79 -1.66
N THR A 247 -34.24 -3.78 -0.57
CA THR A 247 -34.14 -4.83 0.46
C THR A 247 -34.37 -6.20 -0.19
N TRP A 248 -33.53 -7.16 0.18
CA TRP A 248 -33.52 -8.53 -0.32
C TRP A 248 -33.89 -9.53 0.78
N TYR A 249 -34.27 -10.75 0.40
CA TYR A 249 -34.61 -11.81 1.35
C TYR A 249 -33.56 -12.92 1.37
N THR A 250 -33.36 -13.54 2.53
CA THR A 250 -32.41 -14.66 2.73
C THR A 250 -32.75 -15.90 1.90
N THR A 251 -34.00 -16.01 1.43
CA THR A 251 -34.57 -17.15 0.68
C THR A 251 -34.48 -17.00 -0.83
N VAL A 252 -34.08 -15.82 -1.34
CA VAL A 252 -34.06 -15.52 -2.79
C VAL A 252 -32.61 -15.34 -3.26
N PRO A 253 -32.16 -16.01 -4.34
CA PRO A 253 -30.85 -15.76 -4.95
C PRO A 253 -30.65 -14.28 -5.25
N LEU A 254 -29.48 -13.72 -4.95
CA LEU A 254 -29.24 -12.30 -5.19
C LEU A 254 -28.96 -12.06 -6.68
N ILE A 255 -29.75 -11.17 -7.29
CA ILE A 255 -29.55 -10.72 -8.66
C ILE A 255 -29.12 -9.26 -8.65
N GLY A 256 -27.96 -8.98 -9.24
CA GLY A 256 -27.44 -7.64 -9.46
C GLY A 256 -27.44 -7.28 -10.94
N ARG A 257 -27.73 -6.02 -11.26
CA ARG A 257 -27.64 -5.48 -12.62
C ARG A 257 -26.75 -4.25 -12.64
N PHE A 258 -26.00 -4.09 -13.72
CA PHE A 258 -25.13 -2.94 -13.91
C PHE A 258 -24.89 -2.63 -15.39
N GLN A 259 -24.45 -1.41 -15.65
CA GLN A 259 -24.04 -0.92 -16.96
C GLN A 259 -22.53 -0.70 -16.98
N ILE A 260 -21.90 -1.03 -18.11
CA ILE A 260 -20.52 -0.65 -18.38
C ILE A 260 -20.51 0.70 -19.09
N LEU A 261 -19.80 1.67 -18.52
CA LEU A 261 -19.70 3.03 -19.00
C LEU A 261 -18.33 3.28 -19.66
N ASN A 262 -18.17 4.48 -20.24
CA ASN A 262 -16.89 5.04 -20.70
C ASN A 262 -16.08 4.13 -21.64
N ASN A 263 -16.73 3.25 -22.41
CA ASN A 263 -16.07 2.26 -23.26
C ASN A 263 -15.01 1.43 -22.50
N TYR A 264 -15.25 1.16 -21.21
CA TYR A 264 -14.32 0.38 -20.38
C TYR A 264 -14.06 -1.00 -20.99
N TRP A 265 -15.13 -1.72 -21.38
CA TRP A 265 -15.00 -3.10 -21.87
C TRP A 265 -14.09 -3.21 -23.09
N THR A 266 -14.24 -2.31 -24.06
CA THR A 266 -13.44 -2.33 -25.29
C THR A 266 -11.99 -1.92 -25.09
N SER A 267 -11.70 -1.14 -24.04
CA SER A 267 -10.35 -0.59 -23.80
C SER A 267 -9.53 -1.38 -22.78
N ARG A 268 -10.18 -1.90 -21.74
CA ARG A 268 -9.53 -2.46 -20.54
C ARG A 268 -10.23 -3.69 -19.98
N GLY A 269 -11.41 -4.07 -20.52
CA GLY A 269 -12.18 -5.20 -20.03
C GLY A 269 -11.43 -6.52 -20.14
N SER A 270 -11.67 -7.41 -19.19
CA SER A 270 -11.10 -8.76 -19.18
C SER A 270 -12.15 -9.76 -18.75
N TYR A 271 -12.11 -10.97 -19.31
CA TYR A 271 -12.90 -12.10 -18.79
C TYR A 271 -12.51 -12.49 -17.35
N LEU A 272 -11.34 -12.02 -16.87
CA LEU A 272 -10.89 -12.12 -15.48
C LEU A 272 -11.42 -10.98 -14.60
N ASP A 273 -12.22 -10.05 -15.12
CA ASP A 273 -12.95 -9.11 -14.27
C ASP A 273 -14.03 -9.88 -13.49
N TRP A 274 -14.39 -9.41 -12.30
CA TRP A 274 -15.35 -10.10 -11.45
C TRP A 274 -16.22 -9.14 -10.64
N ILE A 275 -17.40 -9.62 -10.28
CA ILE A 275 -18.34 -8.91 -9.41
C ILE A 275 -18.34 -9.60 -8.05
N GLY A 276 -18.13 -8.83 -6.98
CA GLY A 276 -18.07 -9.31 -5.61
C GLY A 276 -19.21 -8.78 -4.74
N VAL A 277 -19.68 -9.62 -3.82
CA VAL A 277 -20.53 -9.22 -2.70
C VAL A 277 -19.64 -8.87 -1.51
N TYR A 278 -19.73 -7.65 -1.02
CA TYR A 278 -18.96 -7.15 0.11
C TYR A 278 -19.87 -6.82 1.29
N PRO A 279 -19.37 -6.87 2.53
CA PRO A 279 -20.02 -6.15 3.63
C PRO A 279 -20.15 -4.68 3.26
N SER A 280 -21.17 -4.00 3.77
CA SER A 280 -21.43 -2.59 3.44
C SER A 280 -20.28 -1.62 3.77
N THR A 281 -19.35 -2.03 4.64
CA THR A 281 -18.13 -1.30 5.00
C THR A 281 -17.01 -1.44 3.96
N ILE A 282 -16.93 -2.57 3.25
CA ILE A 282 -15.89 -2.93 2.28
C ILE A 282 -14.48 -2.87 2.89
N ASP A 283 -14.28 -3.52 4.03
CA ASP A 283 -13.00 -3.41 4.75
C ASP A 283 -11.79 -3.88 3.91
N ASP A 284 -11.99 -4.76 2.92
CA ASP A 284 -10.98 -5.25 1.98
C ASP A 284 -11.53 -5.28 0.55
N CYS A 285 -11.00 -4.42 -0.32
CA CYS A 285 -11.42 -4.34 -1.73
C CYS A 285 -11.03 -5.57 -2.54
N THR A 286 -10.04 -6.33 -2.08
CA THR A 286 -9.44 -7.47 -2.79
C THR A 286 -10.04 -8.82 -2.38
N SER A 287 -10.91 -8.85 -1.37
CA SER A 287 -11.42 -10.09 -0.77
C SER A 287 -12.92 -9.97 -0.48
N PRO A 288 -13.79 -10.15 -1.49
CA PRO A 288 -15.24 -10.18 -1.30
C PRO A 288 -15.67 -11.45 -0.54
N LEU A 289 -16.89 -11.44 0.01
CA LEU A 289 -17.48 -12.62 0.66
C LEU A 289 -17.83 -13.70 -0.35
N ARG A 290 -18.28 -13.28 -1.53
CA ARG A 290 -18.64 -14.11 -2.69
C ARG A 290 -18.32 -13.34 -3.95
N TRP A 291 -18.01 -14.03 -5.03
CA TRP A 291 -17.74 -13.38 -6.31
C TRP A 291 -18.11 -14.29 -7.47
N VAL A 292 -18.35 -13.68 -8.62
CA VAL A 292 -18.55 -14.35 -9.91
C VAL A 292 -17.73 -13.66 -10.99
N TRP A 293 -17.20 -14.44 -11.94
CA TRP A 293 -16.51 -13.85 -13.10
C TRP A 293 -17.50 -13.10 -13.98
N ILE A 294 -17.04 -12.03 -14.63
CA ILE A 294 -17.85 -11.33 -15.64
C ILE A 294 -18.26 -12.27 -16.78
N ALA A 295 -17.42 -13.27 -17.09
CA ALA A 295 -17.66 -14.26 -18.13
C ALA A 295 -18.87 -15.18 -17.85
N THR A 296 -19.32 -15.27 -16.60
CA THR A 296 -20.52 -16.06 -16.23
C THR A 296 -21.77 -15.19 -16.09
N CYS A 297 -21.67 -13.89 -16.35
CA CYS A 297 -22.81 -12.97 -16.33
C CYS A 297 -23.57 -13.02 -17.65
N SER A 298 -24.86 -12.69 -17.61
CA SER A 298 -25.71 -12.63 -18.81
C SER A 298 -26.02 -11.19 -19.21
N GLU A 299 -26.24 -10.96 -20.50
CA GLU A 299 -26.71 -9.66 -21.00
C GLU A 299 -28.25 -9.65 -21.04
N GLN A 300 -28.84 -8.56 -20.56
CA GLN A 300 -30.27 -8.28 -20.68
C GLN A 300 -30.47 -6.91 -21.32
N VAL A 301 -31.46 -6.81 -22.21
CA VAL A 301 -31.89 -5.55 -22.80
C VAL A 301 -33.24 -5.19 -22.22
N PHE A 302 -33.33 -4.02 -21.59
CA PHE A 302 -34.57 -3.49 -21.02
C PHE A 302 -34.69 -2.02 -21.42
N GLU A 303 -35.84 -1.61 -21.98
CA GLU A 303 -36.09 -0.24 -22.44
C GLU A 303 -34.96 0.34 -23.32
N ASN A 304 -34.47 -0.45 -24.28
CA ASN A 304 -33.33 -0.14 -25.16
C ASN A 304 -31.99 0.13 -24.46
N GLN A 305 -31.88 -0.15 -23.15
CA GLN A 305 -30.63 -0.12 -22.41
C GLN A 305 -30.09 -1.53 -22.19
N ARG A 306 -28.78 -1.67 -22.31
CA ARG A 306 -28.07 -2.95 -22.08
C ARG A 306 -27.59 -3.01 -20.64
N TYR A 307 -27.87 -4.13 -19.99
CA TYR A 307 -27.45 -4.45 -18.64
C TYR A 307 -26.71 -5.77 -18.63
N ILE A 308 -25.73 -5.85 -17.75
CA ILE A 308 -25.10 -7.11 -17.38
C ILE A 308 -25.67 -7.56 -16.05
N VAL A 309 -26.03 -8.83 -15.97
CA VAL A 309 -26.71 -9.45 -14.84
C VAL A 309 -25.76 -10.45 -14.20
N CYS A 310 -25.48 -10.25 -12.92
CA CYS A 310 -24.75 -11.17 -12.08
C CYS A 310 -25.71 -11.83 -11.07
N GLU A 311 -25.55 -13.13 -10.86
CA GLU A 311 -26.35 -13.91 -9.92
C GLU A 311 -25.45 -14.52 -8.84
N PHE A 312 -25.90 -14.49 -7.60
CA PHE A 312 -25.25 -15.11 -6.45
C PHE A 312 -26.25 -15.99 -5.71
N GLY A 313 -25.76 -17.05 -5.05
CA GLY A 313 -26.58 -17.85 -4.15
C GLY A 313 -27.08 -17.05 -2.93
N LEU A 314 -27.91 -17.71 -2.11
CA LEU A 314 -28.57 -17.14 -0.92
C LEU A 314 -27.61 -16.43 0.04
N LEU A 315 -27.93 -15.21 0.46
CA LEU A 315 -27.16 -14.47 1.45
C LEU A 315 -27.78 -14.60 2.83
N GLN A 316 -26.93 -14.51 3.86
CA GLN A 316 -27.40 -14.38 5.25
C GLN A 316 -27.90 -12.96 5.50
N GLU A 317 -28.60 -12.76 6.62
CA GLU A 317 -29.00 -11.43 7.06
C GLU A 317 -27.79 -10.52 7.22
N GLY A 318 -27.90 -9.29 6.72
CA GLY A 318 -26.81 -8.34 6.77
C GLY A 318 -26.99 -7.14 5.85
N THR A 319 -26.01 -6.25 5.84
CA THR A 319 -25.97 -5.11 4.92
C THR A 319 -24.77 -5.24 3.99
N TYR A 320 -25.04 -5.21 2.69
CA TYR A 320 -24.07 -5.56 1.65
C TYR A 320 -23.95 -4.48 0.58
N ARG A 321 -22.94 -4.64 -0.28
CA ARG A 321 -22.73 -3.91 -1.53
C ARG A 321 -22.25 -4.87 -2.60
N LEU A 322 -22.56 -4.55 -3.85
CA LEU A 322 -21.89 -5.13 -5.00
C LEU A 322 -20.70 -4.25 -5.40
N GLY A 323 -19.59 -4.87 -5.76
CA GLY A 323 -18.42 -4.20 -6.30
C GLY A 323 -17.94 -4.88 -7.58
N TYR A 324 -17.54 -4.10 -8.58
CA TYR A 324 -16.91 -4.61 -9.79
C TYR A 324 -15.41 -4.42 -9.67
N PHE A 325 -14.65 -5.50 -9.71
CA PHE A 325 -13.19 -5.47 -9.67
C PHE A 325 -12.63 -5.76 -11.05
N SER A 326 -11.82 -4.81 -11.54
CA SER A 326 -11.12 -4.95 -12.82
C SER A 326 -9.80 -5.67 -12.61
N HIS A 327 -9.57 -6.76 -13.35
CA HIS A 327 -8.29 -7.46 -13.38
C HIS A 327 -7.19 -6.57 -13.96
N TYR A 328 -7.49 -5.87 -15.06
CA TYR A 328 -6.52 -5.00 -15.74
C TYR A 328 -6.12 -3.80 -14.88
N ASN A 329 -7.09 -3.13 -14.27
CA ASN A 329 -6.85 -1.98 -13.38
C ASN A 329 -6.42 -2.39 -11.97
N ASN A 330 -6.61 -3.66 -11.59
CA ASN A 330 -6.29 -4.23 -10.28
C ASN A 330 -6.90 -3.42 -9.11
N CYS A 331 -8.13 -2.96 -9.29
CA CYS A 331 -8.90 -2.23 -8.28
C CYS A 331 -10.40 -2.28 -8.59
N LEU A 332 -11.21 -1.85 -7.63
CA LEU A 332 -12.64 -1.62 -7.85
C LEU A 332 -12.83 -0.47 -8.84
N ILE A 333 -13.72 -0.67 -9.81
CA ILE A 333 -14.11 0.35 -10.80
C ILE A 333 -15.64 0.60 -10.82
N GLY A 334 -16.35 -0.04 -9.91
CA GLY A 334 -17.76 0.21 -9.62
C GLY A 334 -18.11 -0.27 -8.23
N LEU A 335 -19.04 0.45 -7.59
CA LEU A 335 -19.55 0.09 -6.29
C LEU A 335 -21.00 0.53 -6.12
N SER A 336 -21.87 -0.40 -5.73
CA SER A 336 -23.28 -0.12 -5.50
C SER A 336 -23.52 0.70 -4.22
N LYS A 337 -24.72 1.29 -4.13
CA LYS A 337 -25.28 1.68 -2.83
C LYS A 337 -25.44 0.44 -1.94
N SER A 338 -25.46 0.63 -0.62
CA SER A 338 -25.70 -0.46 0.30
C SER A 338 -27.16 -0.91 0.26
N PHE A 339 -27.39 -2.21 0.36
CA PHE A 339 -28.72 -2.82 0.48
C PHE A 339 -28.74 -3.78 1.68
N LYS A 340 -29.93 -4.08 2.18
CA LYS A 340 -30.13 -5.02 3.30
C LYS A 340 -30.61 -6.36 2.78
N VAL A 341 -30.15 -7.44 3.38
CA VAL A 341 -30.75 -8.77 3.27
C VAL A 341 -31.38 -9.05 4.62
N ILE A 342 -32.66 -9.42 4.64
CA ILE A 342 -33.42 -9.72 5.87
C ILE A 342 -34.09 -11.09 5.75
N GLU A 343 -34.43 -11.70 6.87
CA GLU A 343 -35.31 -12.88 6.83
C GLU A 343 -36.66 -12.54 6.19
N GLN A 344 -37.21 -13.50 5.45
CA GLN A 344 -38.54 -13.36 4.88
C GLN A 344 -39.57 -13.35 6.02
N PRO A 345 -40.50 -12.37 6.08
CA PRO A 345 -41.53 -12.37 7.10
C PRO A 345 -42.31 -13.68 7.05
N THR A 346 -42.45 -14.34 8.20
CA THR A 346 -43.44 -15.42 8.37
C THR A 346 -44.81 -14.77 8.47
N GLU A 347 -45.72 -15.17 7.57
CA GLU A 347 -47.13 -14.72 7.55
C GLU A 347 -47.89 -15.07 8.84
#